data_AF-A0A7K4DJU9-F1
#
_entry.id   AF-A0A7K4DJU9-F1
#
_cell.length_a   1.000
_cell.length_b   1.000
_cell.length_c   1.000
_cell.angle_alpha   90.00
_cell.angle_beta   90.00
_cell.angle_gamma   90.00
#
_symmetry.space_group_name_H-M   'P 1'
#
loop_
_entity.id
_entity.type
_entity.pdbx_description
1 polymer ?
#
loop_
_entity_poly.entity_id
_entity_poly.type
_entity_poly.pdbx_seq_one_letter_code
_entity_poly.pdbx_strand_id
1 'polypeptide(L)' 'MKIKMKIDEGSELYENIVQLKMPADGKMRLTDAASTKQLLRLIQSIPSPKAEPFKL' A
#
# COMPACT_ATOMS: atom_id res chain seq x y z
N MET A 1 4.68 2.79 -18.73
CA MET A 1 4.30 3.83 -17.76
C MET A 1 5.24 3.78 -16.56
N LYS A 2 6.22 4.69 -16.47
CA LYS A 2 7.04 4.87 -15.27
C LYS A 2 6.50 6.09 -14.53
N ILE A 3 5.71 5.87 -13.49
CA ILE A 3 5.35 6.94 -12.55
C ILE A 3 6.49 7.01 -11.52
N LYS A 4 7.68 7.42 -11.98
CA LYS A 4 8.78 7.81 -11.10
C LYS A 4 8.80 9.34 -11.09
N MET A 5 7.98 9.95 -10.23
CA MET A 5 8.08 11.37 -9.94
C MET A 5 8.38 11.57 -8.45
N LYS A 6 9.60 12.07 -8.22
CA LYS A 6 10.11 12.80 -7.06
C LYS A 6 10.33 12.01 -5.76
N ILE A 7 11.52 11.41 -5.70
CA ILE A 7 12.22 10.98 -4.47
C ILE A 7 12.95 12.20 -3.85
N ASP A 8 12.34 13.39 -3.91
CA ASP A 8 13.02 14.64 -3.48
C ASP A 8 12.55 15.12 -2.09
N GLU A 9 11.49 14.51 -1.53
CA GLU A 9 10.86 14.97 -0.29
C GLU A 9 10.62 13.85 0.74
N GLY A 10 11.52 12.87 0.81
CA GLY A 10 11.75 12.08 2.05
C GLY A 10 10.53 11.43 2.71
N SER A 11 9.49 11.07 1.95
CA SER A 11 8.29 10.46 2.53
C SER A 11 8.38 8.94 2.41
N GLU A 12 8.73 8.26 3.50
CA GLU A 12 8.73 6.78 3.63
C GLU A 12 7.38 6.15 3.22
N LEU A 13 6.31 6.95 3.25
CA LEU A 13 4.96 6.59 2.79
C LEU A 13 4.95 6.27 1.29
N TYR A 14 5.66 7.05 0.45
CA TYR A 14 5.62 6.89 -1.00
C TYR A 14 6.49 5.73 -1.50
N GLU A 15 7.50 5.31 -0.71
CA GLU A 15 8.27 4.10 -1.02
C GLU A 15 7.41 2.83 -0.88
N ASN A 16 6.44 2.87 0.03
CA ASN A 16 5.66 1.69 0.39
C ASN A 16 4.21 1.69 -0.10
N ILE A 17 3.63 2.88 -0.34
CA ILE A 17 2.23 3.07 -0.72
C ILE A 17 2.19 4.11 -1.83
N VAL A 18 1.52 3.79 -2.95
CA VAL A 18 1.39 4.69 -4.10
C VAL A 18 -0.07 5.04 -4.31
N GLN A 19 -0.35 6.29 -4.69
CA GLN A 19 -1.71 6.70 -5.01
C GLN A 19 -2.07 6.35 -6.45
N LEU A 20 -3.10 5.52 -6.62
CA LEU A 20 -3.65 5.15 -7.91
C LEU A 20 -5.04 5.75 -8.08
N LYS A 21 -5.36 6.17 -9.31
CA LYS A 21 -6.72 6.60 -9.64
C LYS A 21 -7.61 5.37 -9.76
N MET A 22 -8.57 5.21 -8.86
CA MET A 22 -9.51 4.10 -8.81
C MET A 22 -10.96 4.60 -8.88
N PRO A 23 -11.89 3.83 -9.48
CA PRO A 23 -13.29 4.19 -9.50
C PRO A 23 -13.91 4.01 -8.11
N ALA A 24 -14.57 5.06 -7.62
CA ALA A 24 -15.40 5.02 -6.42
C ALA A 24 -16.69 5.81 -6.71
N ASP A 25 -17.86 5.21 -6.50
CA ASP A 25 -19.17 5.86 -6.68
C ASP A 25 -19.32 6.62 -8.02
N GLY A 26 -18.87 6.01 -9.12
CA GLY A 26 -18.94 6.59 -10.46
C GLY A 26 -17.94 7.71 -10.76
N LYS A 27 -17.03 8.06 -9.84
CA LYS A 27 -15.94 9.04 -10.05
C LYS A 27 -14.57 8.43 -9.80
N MET A 28 -13.56 8.84 -10.55
CA MET A 28 -12.17 8.44 -10.30
C MET A 28 -11.60 9.24 -9.13
N ARG A 29 -11.16 8.57 -8.07
CA ARG A 29 -10.51 9.17 -6.90
C ARG A 29 -9.08 8.65 -6.77
N LEU A 30 -8.21 9.44 -6.16
CA LEU A 30 -6.89 8.95 -5.75
C LEU A 30 -7.08 8.08 -4.51
N THR A 31 -6.52 6.88 -4.56
CA THR A 31 -6.61 5.88 -3.51
C THR A 31 -5.23 5.33 -3.24
N ASP A 32 -4.85 5.28 -1.97
CA ASP A 32 -3.61 4.66 -1.52
C ASP A 32 -3.64 3.17 -1.81
N ALA A 33 -2.67 2.69 -2.58
CA ALA A 33 -2.53 1.30 -2.99
C ALA A 33 -1.15 0.77 -2.58
N ALA A 34 -1.13 -0.44 -2.01
CA ALA A 34 0.09 -1.14 -1.62
C ALA A 34 0.13 -2.53 -2.28
N SER A 35 1.34 -3.05 -2.49
CA SER A 35 1.52 -4.41 -3.02
C SER A 35 1.18 -5.48 -1.96
N THR A 36 0.86 -6.69 -2.43
CA THR A 36 0.54 -7.84 -1.57
C THR A 36 1.65 -8.13 -0.56
N LYS A 37 2.92 -8.04 -0.96
CA LYS A 37 4.08 -8.26 -0.08
C LYS A 37 4.14 -7.26 1.08
N GLN A 38 3.81 -6.00 0.81
CA GLN A 38 3.80 -4.94 1.84
C GLN A 38 2.65 -5.14 2.82
N LEU A 39 1.45 -5.43 2.30
CA LEU A 39 0.27 -5.70 3.13
C LEU A 39 0.48 -6.93 4.02
N LEU A 40 1.03 -8.02 3.48
CA LEU A 40 1.30 -9.23 4.25
C LEU A 40 2.31 -8.99 5.38
N ARG A 41 3.37 -8.20 5.14
CA ARG A 41 4.32 -7.82 6.19
C ARG A 41 3.65 -7.06 7.33
N LEU A 42 2.75 -6.13 7.00
CA LEU A 42 2.00 -5.36 8.00
C LEU A 42 1.04 -6.25 8.79
N ILE A 43 0.35 -7.17 8.12
CA ILE A 43 -0.54 -8.13 8.79
C ILE A 43 0.26 -9.03 9.73
N GLN A 44 1.42 -9.53 9.28
CA GLN A 44 2.30 -10.42 10.04
C GLN A 44 2.93 -9.77 11.28
N SER A 45 3.10 -8.44 11.31
CA SER A 45 3.68 -7.74 12.47
C SER A 45 2.70 -7.60 13.65
N ILE A 46 1.40 -7.80 13.41
CA ILE A 46 0.37 -7.71 14.45
C ILE A 46 0.30 -9.05 15.19
N PRO A 47 0.55 -9.09 16.51
CA PRO A 47 0.42 -10.31 17.31
C PRO A 47 -1.07 -10.61 17.56
N SER A 48 -1.74 -11.22 16.58
CA SER A 48 -3.15 -11.62 16.68
C SER A 48 -3.35 -13.05 16.17
N PRO A 49 -4.20 -13.86 16.82
CA PRO A 49 -4.59 -15.19 16.33
C PRO A 49 -5.19 -15.16 14.92
N LYS A 50 -5.77 -14.02 14.50
CA LYS A 50 -6.29 -13.82 13.15
C LYS A 50 -5.21 -13.51 12.12
N ALA A 51 -4.05 -13.01 12.55
CA ALA A 51 -2.89 -12.76 11.70
C ALA A 51 -1.98 -14.00 11.58
N GLU A 52 -2.13 -14.98 12.48
CA GLU A 52 -1.37 -16.24 12.47
C GLU A 52 -1.50 -17.06 11.17
N PRO A 53 -2.67 -17.18 10.52
CA PRO A 53 -2.79 -17.89 9.24
C PRO A 53 -1.99 -17.26 8.09
N PHE A 54 -1.49 -16.04 8.28
CA PHE A 54 -0.68 -15.33 7.30
C PHE A 54 0.81 -15.34 7.63
N LYS A 55 1.24 -15.95 8.75
CA LYS A 55 2.66 -16.17 9.07
C LYS A 55 3.17 -17.37 8.25
N LEU A 56 4.25 -17.16 7.50
CA LEU A 56 4.94 -18.20 6.71
C LEU A 56 5.73 -19.17 7.61
#